data_AF-A0A3L7W8X6-F1
#
_entry.id   AF-A0A3L7W8X6-F1
#
_cell.length_a   1.000
_cell.length_b   1.000
_cell.length_c   1.000
_cell.angle_alpha   90.00
_cell.angle_beta   90.00
_cell.angle_gamma   90.00
#
_symmetry.space_group_name_H-M   'P 1'
#
loop_
_entity.id
_entity.type
_entity.pdbx_description
1 polymer ?
#
loop_
_entity_poly.entity_id
_entity_poly.type
_entity_poly.pdbx_seq_one_letter_code
_entity_poly.pdbx_strand_id
1 'polypeptide(L)'
;MPAVARIPAAEHGVTLGDFFFPVFLGERLGSRLQGLALAVVGALIIGAAAQVVIPLPGTPVPITGQTFGVLLVGAALGARRSVVSLGLYLALGVIGAPLFKSGGHGIEQFASSGADGALALAPTGGYLIGMLFAAWIVGRLADLGWDRSVVGTVGAMLIGNLIIYAFGVSWLAAALQIDLGDAIGKGATPFLIGDAIKIALAAGIFPSAWWYVNNGRSAGPR
;
A
#
# COMPACT_ATOMS: atom_id res chain seq x y z
N MET A 1 13.81 -3.07 -20.45
CA MET A 1 13.59 -3.92 -19.26
C MET A 1 14.62 -3.55 -18.22
N PRO A 2 14.25 -3.25 -16.96
CA PRO A 2 15.24 -3.02 -15.90
C PRO A 2 16.06 -4.30 -15.70
N ALA A 3 17.26 -4.19 -15.14
CA ALA A 3 18.21 -5.29 -15.01
C ALA A 3 17.77 -6.36 -13.96
N VAL A 4 16.63 -7.00 -14.18
CA VAL A 4 16.16 -8.18 -13.43
C VAL A 4 17.24 -9.28 -13.45
N ALA A 5 18.04 -9.32 -14.52
CA ALA A 5 19.15 -10.26 -14.71
C ALA A 5 20.33 -10.11 -13.73
N ARG A 6 20.37 -9.10 -12.85
CA ARG A 6 21.47 -8.89 -11.89
C ARG A 6 21.19 -9.39 -10.48
N ILE A 7 20.00 -9.89 -10.19
CA ILE A 7 19.65 -10.37 -8.85
C ILE A 7 19.95 -11.89 -8.81
N PRO A 8 20.89 -12.35 -7.95
CA PRO A 8 21.12 -13.77 -7.75
C PRO A 8 19.82 -14.47 -7.36
N ALA A 9 19.58 -15.69 -7.84
CA ALA A 9 18.33 -16.40 -7.58
C ALA A 9 18.00 -16.52 -6.08
N ALA A 10 19.03 -16.56 -5.23
CA ALA A 10 18.95 -16.60 -3.77
C ALA A 10 18.42 -15.31 -3.11
N GLU A 11 18.39 -14.18 -3.81
CA GLU A 11 17.93 -12.89 -3.30
C GLU A 11 16.48 -12.56 -3.73
N HIS A 12 15.82 -13.46 -4.45
CA HIS A 12 14.39 -13.32 -4.72
C HIS A 12 13.57 -13.50 -3.44
N GLY A 13 12.65 -12.56 -3.18
CA GLY A 13 11.81 -12.57 -1.99
C GLY A 13 12.49 -12.12 -0.69
N VAL A 14 13.75 -11.64 -0.75
CA VAL A 14 14.37 -10.92 0.36
C VAL A 14 13.86 -9.48 0.34
N THR A 15 13.31 -9.00 1.45
CA THR A 15 12.67 -7.68 1.51
C THR A 15 13.45 -6.73 2.41
N LEU A 16 13.29 -5.41 2.26
CA LEU A 16 13.94 -4.44 3.15
C LEU A 16 13.55 -4.68 4.62
N GLY A 17 12.30 -5.09 4.87
CA GLY A 17 11.84 -5.46 6.20
C GLY A 17 12.69 -6.53 6.89
N ASP A 18 13.33 -7.44 6.15
CA ASP A 18 14.22 -8.47 6.72
C ASP A 18 15.51 -7.88 7.29
N PHE A 19 15.98 -6.77 6.75
CA PHE A 19 17.24 -6.13 7.15
C PHE A 19 17.06 -5.13 8.30
N PHE A 20 15.89 -4.48 8.40
CA PHE A 20 15.61 -3.48 9.42
C PHE A 20 14.89 -4.05 10.65
N PHE A 21 14.46 -5.32 10.62
CA PHE A 21 13.95 -5.97 11.82
C PHE A 21 15.13 -6.21 12.79
N PRO A 22 15.03 -5.78 14.06
CA PRO A 22 16.14 -5.86 15.00
C PRO A 22 16.60 -7.32 15.15
N VAL A 23 17.87 -7.58 14.78
CA VAL A 23 18.52 -8.89 14.82
C VAL A 23 18.35 -9.56 16.20
N PHE A 24 18.35 -8.75 17.27
CA PHE A 24 18.20 -9.22 18.65
C PHE A 24 16.83 -9.88 18.97
N LEU A 25 15.76 -9.52 18.25
CA LEU A 25 14.46 -10.21 18.37
C LEU A 25 14.36 -11.44 17.45
N GLY A 26 15.06 -11.42 16.29
CA GLY A 26 15.04 -12.50 15.32
C GLY A 26 15.69 -13.79 15.83
N GLU A 27 16.77 -13.69 16.62
CA GLU A 27 17.48 -14.84 17.19
C GLU A 27 16.62 -15.69 18.15
N ARG A 28 15.54 -15.11 18.71
CA ARG A 28 14.65 -15.78 19.66
C ARG A 28 13.28 -16.15 19.09
N LEU A 29 12.91 -15.63 17.92
CA LEU A 29 11.58 -15.82 17.33
C LEU A 29 11.64 -16.73 16.11
N GLY A 30 10.71 -17.69 16.03
CA GLY A 30 10.54 -18.49 14.82
C GLY A 30 10.14 -17.62 13.62
N SER A 31 10.53 -18.02 12.41
CA SER A 31 10.27 -17.29 11.14
C SER A 31 8.81 -16.88 10.91
N ARG A 32 7.87 -17.69 11.42
CA ARG A 32 6.42 -17.39 11.38
C ARG A 32 6.04 -16.21 12.27
N LEU A 33 6.59 -16.13 13.48
CA LEU A 33 6.32 -15.04 14.43
C LEU A 33 6.92 -13.73 13.93
N GLN A 34 8.13 -13.78 13.37
CA GLN A 34 8.74 -12.60 12.74
C GLN A 34 7.88 -12.09 11.57
N GLY A 35 7.40 -12.99 10.71
CA GLY A 35 6.51 -12.63 9.61
C GLY A 35 5.21 -11.98 10.09
N LEU A 36 4.63 -12.48 11.18
CA LEU A 36 3.44 -11.88 11.79
C LEU A 36 3.74 -10.51 12.41
N ALA A 37 4.85 -10.37 13.13
CA ALA A 37 5.26 -9.09 13.73
C ALA A 37 5.45 -8.02 12.65
N LEU A 38 6.13 -8.36 11.55
CA LEU A 38 6.27 -7.48 10.39
C LEU A 38 4.91 -7.11 9.78
N ALA A 39 3.98 -8.07 9.71
CA ALA A 39 2.65 -7.79 9.20
C ALA A 39 1.85 -6.83 10.10
N VAL A 40 1.97 -6.97 11.42
CA VAL A 40 1.36 -6.05 12.38
C VAL A 40 1.97 -4.65 12.23
N VAL A 41 3.30 -4.54 12.14
CA VAL A 41 3.97 -3.27 11.89
C VAL A 41 3.51 -2.66 10.56
N GLY A 42 3.38 -3.46 9.50
CA GLY A 42 2.83 -3.02 8.22
C GLY A 42 1.41 -2.47 8.34
N ALA A 43 0.53 -3.15 9.07
CA ALA A 43 -0.83 -2.68 9.34
C ALA A 43 -0.86 -1.35 10.10
N LEU A 44 0.04 -1.18 11.09
CA LEU A 44 0.17 0.06 11.85
C LEU A 44 0.70 1.22 10.99
N ILE A 45 1.68 0.97 10.12
CA ILE A 45 2.19 1.97 9.17
C ILE A 45 1.06 2.44 8.24
N ILE A 46 0.27 1.50 7.70
CA ILE A 46 -0.88 1.82 6.85
C ILE A 46 -1.91 2.66 7.62
N GLY A 47 -2.25 2.26 8.84
CA GLY A 47 -3.21 2.99 9.68
C GLY A 47 -2.74 4.38 10.08
N ALA A 48 -1.47 4.54 10.42
CA ALA A 48 -0.88 5.85 10.70
C ALA A 48 -0.88 6.74 9.45
N ALA A 49 -0.48 6.20 8.30
CA ALA A 49 -0.50 6.93 7.03
C ALA A 49 -1.93 7.33 6.60
N ALA A 50 -2.93 6.52 6.94
CA ALA A 50 -4.33 6.82 6.67
C ALA A 50 -4.85 8.06 7.40
N GLN A 51 -4.25 8.43 8.53
CA GLN A 51 -4.66 9.61 9.29
C GLN A 51 -4.19 10.93 8.68
N VAL A 52 -3.23 10.89 7.75
CA VAL A 52 -2.86 12.07 6.96
C VAL A 52 -3.94 12.28 5.91
N VAL A 53 -4.84 13.22 6.15
CA VAL A 53 -6.01 13.50 5.31
C VAL A 53 -6.05 14.97 4.89
N ILE A 54 -6.16 15.20 3.59
CA ILE A 54 -6.39 16.52 2.99
C ILE A 54 -7.75 16.46 2.31
N PRO A 55 -8.80 17.08 2.89
CA PRO A 55 -10.12 17.16 2.27
C PRO A 55 -10.06 17.91 0.94
N LEU A 56 -10.79 17.41 -0.07
CA LEU A 56 -10.92 18.10 -1.35
C LEU A 56 -12.35 18.62 -1.50
N PRO A 57 -12.55 19.94 -1.62
CA PRO A 57 -13.85 20.51 -1.94
C PRO A 57 -14.39 19.93 -3.24
N GLY A 58 -15.65 19.50 -3.25
CA GLY A 58 -16.33 18.98 -4.44
C GLY A 58 -16.08 17.51 -4.77
N THR A 59 -15.30 16.78 -3.98
CA THR A 59 -15.14 15.32 -4.12
C THR A 59 -15.51 14.59 -2.81
N PRO A 60 -16.13 13.39 -2.89
CA PRO A 60 -16.45 12.60 -1.69
C PRO A 60 -15.23 11.84 -1.14
N VAL A 61 -14.13 11.81 -1.91
CA VAL A 61 -12.90 11.09 -1.59
C VAL A 61 -11.81 12.12 -1.30
N PRO A 62 -11.23 12.15 -0.08
CA PRO A 62 -10.13 13.05 0.25
C PRO A 62 -8.80 12.48 -0.25
N ILE A 63 -7.79 13.35 -0.38
CA ILE A 63 -6.40 12.88 -0.51
C ILE A 63 -5.98 12.31 0.84
N THR A 64 -5.42 11.10 0.83
CA THR A 64 -4.86 10.48 2.03
C THR A 64 -3.42 10.02 1.82
N GLY A 65 -2.68 9.89 2.93
CA GLY A 65 -1.41 9.17 2.98
C GLY A 65 -1.58 7.64 2.87
N GLN A 66 -2.82 7.14 2.98
CA GLN A 66 -3.13 5.71 3.01
C GLN A 66 -2.62 4.96 1.78
N THR A 67 -2.89 5.48 0.57
CA THR A 67 -2.45 4.82 -0.68
C THR A 67 -0.94 4.70 -0.74
N PHE A 68 -0.21 5.72 -0.27
CA PHE A 68 1.24 5.66 -0.15
C PHE A 68 1.69 4.61 0.86
N GLY A 69 1.10 4.60 2.06
CA GLY A 69 1.41 3.63 3.11
C GLY A 69 1.24 2.19 2.64
N VAL A 70 0.16 1.91 1.90
CA VAL A 70 -0.10 0.58 1.33
C VAL A 70 0.97 0.18 0.31
N LEU A 71 1.28 1.04 -0.66
CA LEU A 71 2.26 0.72 -1.69
C LEU A 71 3.69 0.62 -1.11
N LEU A 72 4.01 1.47 -0.13
CA LEU A 72 5.26 1.42 0.62
C LEU A 72 5.41 0.11 1.38
N VAL A 73 4.37 -0.32 2.12
CA VAL A 73 4.36 -1.61 2.82
C VAL A 73 4.42 -2.79 1.84
N GLY A 74 3.73 -2.68 0.71
CA GLY A 74 3.84 -3.59 -0.43
C GLY A 74 5.29 -3.81 -0.82
N ALA A 75 5.98 -2.74 -1.21
CA ALA A 75 7.36 -2.81 -1.65
C ALA A 75 8.36 -3.21 -0.54
N ALA A 76 8.15 -2.75 0.70
CA ALA A 76 9.09 -3.02 1.80
C ALA A 76 8.99 -4.44 2.38
N LEU A 77 7.80 -5.05 2.37
CA LEU A 77 7.54 -6.34 3.03
C LEU A 77 7.28 -7.49 2.03
N GLY A 78 7.22 -7.22 0.73
CA GLY A 78 6.96 -8.24 -0.29
C GLY A 78 5.50 -8.70 -0.33
N ALA A 79 5.16 -9.60 -1.26
CA ALA A 79 3.76 -9.94 -1.55
C ALA A 79 3.03 -10.56 -0.36
N ARG A 80 3.64 -11.56 0.29
CA ARG A 80 2.97 -12.34 1.31
C ARG A 80 2.68 -11.52 2.57
N ARG A 81 3.68 -10.78 3.06
CA ARG A 81 3.56 -10.02 4.31
C ARG A 81 2.72 -8.76 4.14
N SER A 82 2.78 -8.10 2.98
CA SER A 82 1.93 -6.94 2.70
C SER A 82 0.45 -7.31 2.59
N VAL A 83 0.11 -8.45 1.99
CA VAL A 83 -1.29 -8.96 1.98
C VAL A 83 -1.78 -9.25 3.40
N VAL A 84 -0.96 -9.87 4.24
CA VAL A 84 -1.33 -10.10 5.65
C VAL A 84 -1.47 -8.76 6.39
N SER A 85 -0.56 -7.81 6.16
CA SER A 85 -0.60 -6.47 6.77
C SER A 85 -1.90 -5.75 6.44
N LEU A 86 -2.24 -5.71 5.15
CA LEU A 86 -3.42 -5.01 4.69
C LEU A 86 -4.70 -5.78 5.02
N GLY A 87 -4.67 -7.12 5.00
CA GLY A 87 -5.76 -7.95 5.51
C GLY A 87 -6.04 -7.68 6.99
N LEU A 88 -5.01 -7.59 7.83
CA LEU A 88 -5.15 -7.22 9.24
C LEU A 88 -5.72 -5.81 9.40
N TYR A 89 -5.20 -4.83 8.65
CA TYR A 89 -5.71 -3.46 8.64
C TYR A 89 -7.21 -3.40 8.29
N LEU A 90 -7.62 -4.07 7.21
CA LEU A 90 -9.01 -4.11 6.77
C LEU A 90 -9.90 -4.85 7.77
N ALA A 91 -9.46 -6.01 8.27
CA ALA A 91 -10.22 -6.79 9.24
C ALA A 91 -10.46 -6.02 10.54
N LEU A 92 -9.40 -5.42 11.11
CA LEU A 92 -9.49 -4.60 12.31
C LEU A 92 -10.37 -3.37 12.09
N GLY A 93 -10.21 -2.70 10.95
CA GLY A 93 -11.04 -1.56 10.57
C GLY A 93 -12.51 -1.94 10.50
N VAL A 94 -12.86 -3.05 9.83
CA VAL A 94 -14.25 -3.52 9.68
C VAL A 94 -14.88 -3.93 11.02
N ILE A 95 -14.14 -4.54 11.93
CA ILE A 95 -14.69 -4.92 13.25
C ILE A 95 -14.79 -3.74 14.24
N GLY A 96 -14.37 -2.53 13.84
CA GLY A 96 -14.60 -1.29 14.60
C GLY A 96 -13.35 -0.58 15.12
N ALA A 97 -12.13 -1.03 14.80
CA ALA A 97 -10.94 -0.28 15.17
C ALA A 97 -10.80 0.98 14.29
N PRO A 98 -10.56 2.18 14.87
CA PRO A 98 -10.51 3.47 14.15
C PRO A 98 -9.22 3.65 13.31
N LEU A 99 -9.00 2.76 12.34
CA LEU A 99 -7.77 2.67 11.55
C LEU A 99 -7.89 3.30 10.16
N PHE A 100 -9.10 3.43 9.62
CA PHE A 100 -9.30 4.09 8.34
C PHE A 100 -9.12 5.61 8.49
N LYS A 101 -9.14 6.31 7.36
CA LYS A 101 -8.95 7.77 7.29
C LYS A 101 -9.84 8.50 8.32
N SER A 102 -9.28 9.51 8.99
CA SER A 102 -9.97 10.32 10.01
C SER A 102 -10.63 9.48 11.13
N GLY A 103 -9.99 8.38 11.53
CA GLY A 103 -10.54 7.46 12.54
C GLY A 103 -11.73 6.62 12.07
N GLY A 104 -12.01 6.57 10.77
CA GLY A 104 -13.08 5.75 10.22
C GLY A 104 -12.89 4.25 10.52
N HIS A 105 -14.00 3.54 10.62
CA HIS A 105 -14.05 2.11 10.90
C HIS A 105 -15.39 1.55 10.42
N GLY A 106 -15.58 0.25 10.63
CA GLY A 106 -16.83 -0.45 10.41
C GLY A 106 -17.09 -0.83 8.96
N ILE A 107 -18.09 -1.69 8.76
CA ILE A 107 -18.52 -2.17 7.44
C ILE A 107 -19.16 -1.05 6.61
N GLU A 108 -19.62 0.01 7.25
CA GLU A 108 -20.17 1.22 6.64
C GLU A 108 -19.19 1.94 5.72
N GLN A 109 -17.87 1.70 5.85
CA GLN A 109 -16.89 2.22 4.88
C GLN A 109 -16.94 1.51 3.52
N PHE A 110 -17.66 0.39 3.44
CA PHE A 110 -17.91 -0.36 2.22
C PHE A 110 -19.36 -0.24 1.80
N ALA A 111 -20.30 -0.49 2.71
CA ALA A 111 -21.72 -0.38 2.42
C ALA A 111 -22.52 0.00 3.68
N SER A 112 -23.49 0.89 3.50
CA SER A 112 -24.39 1.36 4.55
C SER A 112 -25.85 1.24 4.11
N SER A 113 -26.79 1.38 5.04
CA SER A 113 -28.19 1.48 4.68
C SER A 113 -28.46 2.84 4.02
N GLY A 114 -29.07 2.80 2.83
CA GLY A 114 -29.54 3.97 2.09
C GLY A 114 -30.78 4.59 2.73
N ALA A 115 -31.18 5.77 2.23
CA ALA A 115 -32.32 6.53 2.76
C ALA A 115 -33.67 5.78 2.62
N ASP A 116 -33.74 4.87 1.66
CA ASP A 116 -34.86 3.97 1.37
C ASP A 116 -34.76 2.61 2.11
N GLY A 117 -33.72 2.40 2.91
CA GLY A 117 -33.42 1.14 3.58
C GLY A 117 -32.73 0.10 2.69
N ALA A 118 -32.47 0.39 1.41
CA ALA A 118 -31.70 -0.49 0.53
C ALA A 118 -30.20 -0.42 0.84
N LEU A 119 -29.41 -1.39 0.38
CA LEU A 119 -27.95 -1.37 0.55
C LEU A 119 -27.33 -0.32 -0.38
N ALA A 120 -26.64 0.67 0.20
CA ALA A 120 -25.91 1.69 -0.53
C ALA A 120 -24.40 1.47 -0.40
N LEU A 121 -23.66 1.60 -1.51
CA LEU A 121 -22.20 1.50 -1.49
C LEU A 121 -21.58 2.79 -0.97
N ALA A 122 -20.61 2.68 -0.06
CA ALA A 122 -19.84 3.82 0.41
C ALA A 122 -18.84 4.28 -0.68
N PRO A 123 -18.67 5.58 -0.93
CA PRO A 123 -17.82 6.10 -2.02
C PRO A 123 -16.37 5.64 -2.01
N THR A 124 -15.82 5.26 -0.84
CA THR A 124 -14.40 4.86 -0.71
C THR A 124 -14.16 3.36 -0.62
N GLY A 125 -15.21 2.52 -0.55
CA GLY A 125 -15.08 1.08 -0.35
C GLY A 125 -14.21 0.40 -1.42
N GLY A 126 -14.41 0.75 -2.69
CA GLY A 126 -13.64 0.18 -3.80
C GLY A 126 -12.14 0.46 -3.73
N TYR A 127 -11.71 1.60 -3.18
CA TYR A 127 -10.29 1.92 -3.02
C TYR A 127 -9.65 1.01 -1.96
N LEU A 128 -10.36 0.70 -0.88
CA LEU A 128 -9.89 -0.23 0.16
C LEU A 128 -9.67 -1.65 -0.40
N ILE A 129 -10.59 -2.12 -1.24
CA ILE A 129 -10.45 -3.41 -1.93
C ILE A 129 -9.32 -3.36 -2.96
N GLY A 130 -9.25 -2.31 -3.79
CA GLY A 130 -8.19 -2.12 -4.77
C GLY A 130 -6.80 -2.08 -4.14
N MET A 131 -6.68 -1.46 -2.97
CA MET A 131 -5.44 -1.44 -2.20
C MET A 131 -4.96 -2.84 -1.80
N LEU A 132 -5.86 -3.80 -1.55
CA LEU A 132 -5.48 -5.18 -1.23
C LEU A 132 -4.76 -5.85 -2.40
N PHE A 133 -5.32 -5.71 -3.59
CA PHE A 133 -4.71 -6.21 -4.82
C PHE A 133 -3.43 -5.44 -5.18
N ALA A 134 -3.41 -4.13 -4.97
CA ALA A 134 -2.23 -3.32 -5.21
C ALA A 134 -1.08 -3.70 -4.28
N ALA A 135 -1.33 -3.90 -2.99
CA ALA A 135 -0.32 -4.37 -2.04
C ALA A 135 0.29 -5.70 -2.47
N TRP A 136 -0.56 -6.65 -2.87
CA TRP A 136 -0.11 -7.94 -3.39
C TRP A 136 0.77 -7.81 -4.63
N ILE A 137 0.32 -7.07 -5.65
CA ILE A 137 1.05 -6.93 -6.92
C ILE A 137 2.33 -6.13 -6.74
N VAL A 138 2.29 -4.99 -6.04
CA VAL A 138 3.51 -4.20 -5.76
C VAL A 138 4.49 -4.99 -4.93
N GLY A 139 4.03 -5.71 -3.91
CA GLY A 139 4.89 -6.62 -3.14
C GLY A 139 5.48 -7.73 -4.00
N ARG A 140 4.72 -8.28 -4.95
CA ARG A 140 5.24 -9.30 -5.88
C ARG A 140 6.30 -8.73 -6.81
N LEU A 141 6.14 -7.50 -7.29
CA LEU A 141 7.13 -6.81 -8.10
C LEU A 141 8.40 -6.49 -7.30
N ALA A 142 8.26 -6.14 -6.02
CA ALA A 142 9.41 -5.98 -5.11
C ALA A 142 10.12 -7.32 -4.82
N ASP A 143 9.39 -8.43 -4.68
CA ASP A 143 10.00 -9.77 -4.60
C ASP A 143 10.83 -10.11 -5.85
N LEU A 144 10.48 -9.52 -7.00
CA LEU A 144 11.22 -9.58 -8.28
C LEU A 144 12.31 -8.50 -8.40
N GLY A 145 12.51 -7.68 -7.35
CA GLY A 145 13.54 -6.67 -7.25
C GLY A 145 13.27 -5.34 -7.96
N TRP A 146 12.01 -5.04 -8.30
CA TRP A 146 11.68 -3.77 -8.96
C TRP A 146 12.01 -2.57 -8.06
N ASP A 147 11.90 -2.71 -6.76
CA ASP A 147 12.21 -1.71 -5.74
C ASP A 147 13.71 -1.35 -5.63
N ARG A 148 14.59 -2.13 -6.27
CA ARG A 148 16.05 -1.91 -6.24
C ARG A 148 16.54 -0.83 -7.20
N SER A 149 15.69 -0.34 -8.09
CA SER A 149 16.04 0.69 -9.08
C SER A 149 14.95 1.74 -9.20
N VAL A 150 15.32 2.99 -9.46
CA VAL A 150 14.36 4.10 -9.63
C VAL A 150 13.26 3.74 -10.64
N VAL A 151 13.63 3.21 -11.81
CA VAL A 151 12.68 2.87 -12.87
C VAL A 151 11.74 1.73 -12.46
N GLY A 152 12.27 0.69 -11.82
CA GLY A 152 11.46 -0.42 -11.32
C GLY A 152 10.49 0.04 -10.22
N THR A 153 10.94 0.87 -9.27
CA THR A 153 10.09 1.42 -8.22
C THR A 153 8.97 2.27 -8.81
N VAL A 154 9.29 3.17 -9.74
CA VAL A 154 8.28 3.97 -10.45
C VAL A 154 7.26 3.06 -11.14
N GLY A 155 7.72 2.05 -11.89
CA GLY A 155 6.84 1.11 -12.57
C GLY A 155 5.92 0.33 -11.62
N ALA A 156 6.45 -0.16 -10.50
CA ALA A 156 5.67 -0.90 -9.51
C ALA A 156 4.60 0.00 -8.86
N MET A 157 4.96 1.24 -8.51
CA MET A 157 4.04 2.19 -7.89
C MET A 157 2.95 2.65 -8.87
N LEU A 158 3.26 2.85 -10.15
CA LEU A 158 2.27 3.18 -11.19
C LEU A 158 1.27 2.04 -11.38
N ILE A 159 1.75 0.78 -11.46
CA ILE A 159 0.88 -0.40 -11.55
C ILE A 159 -0.03 -0.49 -10.32
N GLY A 160 0.53 -0.26 -9.12
CA GLY A 160 -0.25 -0.23 -7.88
C GLY A 160 -1.36 0.82 -7.90
N ASN A 161 -1.05 2.05 -8.28
CA ASN A 161 -2.06 3.12 -8.40
C ASN A 161 -3.12 2.80 -9.45
N LEU A 162 -2.74 2.24 -10.60
CA LEU A 162 -3.70 1.83 -11.63
C LEU A 162 -4.69 0.78 -11.11
N ILE A 163 -4.21 -0.20 -10.34
CA ILE A 163 -5.08 -1.19 -9.70
C ILE A 163 -6.02 -0.50 -8.70
N ILE A 164 -5.51 0.39 -7.84
CA ILE A 164 -6.34 1.13 -6.89
C ILE A 164 -7.44 1.90 -7.62
N TYR A 165 -7.11 2.59 -8.71
CA TYR A 165 -8.11 3.34 -9.50
C TYR A 165 -9.10 2.44 -10.23
N ALA A 166 -8.66 1.31 -10.77
CA ALA A 166 -9.55 0.38 -11.47
C ALA A 166 -10.71 -0.09 -10.57
N PHE A 167 -10.42 -0.40 -9.30
CA PHE A 167 -11.46 -0.76 -8.31
C PHE A 167 -12.15 0.46 -7.71
N GLY A 168 -11.39 1.49 -7.33
CA GLY A 168 -11.92 2.67 -6.65
C GLY A 168 -12.87 3.51 -7.50
N VAL A 169 -12.49 3.79 -8.75
CA VAL A 169 -13.28 4.64 -9.65
C VAL A 169 -14.52 3.91 -10.16
N SER A 170 -14.41 2.63 -10.50
CA SER A 170 -15.56 1.82 -10.92
C SER A 170 -16.59 1.67 -9.79
N TRP A 171 -16.12 1.44 -8.56
CA TRP A 171 -16.96 1.44 -7.37
C TRP A 171 -17.59 2.81 -7.11
N LEU A 172 -16.84 3.89 -7.24
CA LEU A 172 -17.33 5.25 -7.03
C LEU A 172 -18.45 5.61 -8.02
N ALA A 173 -18.29 5.22 -9.30
CA ALA A 173 -19.32 5.40 -10.31
C ALA A 173 -20.63 4.71 -9.90
N ALA A 174 -20.55 3.46 -9.43
CA ALA A 174 -21.69 2.70 -8.93
C ALA A 174 -22.27 3.28 -7.62
N ALA A 175 -21.42 3.73 -6.70
CA ALA A 175 -21.85 4.31 -5.41
C ALA A 175 -22.61 5.62 -5.58
N LEU A 176 -22.20 6.45 -6.56
CA LEU A 176 -22.83 7.75 -6.82
C LEU A 176 -23.85 7.74 -7.96
N GLN A 177 -23.98 6.62 -8.68
CA GLN A 177 -24.84 6.51 -9.88
C GLN A 177 -24.51 7.59 -10.93
N ILE A 178 -23.21 7.80 -11.18
CA ILE A 178 -22.68 8.74 -12.17
C ILE A 178 -21.96 7.99 -13.29
N ASP A 179 -21.75 8.64 -14.42
CA ASP A 179 -20.95 8.06 -15.51
C ASP A 179 -19.46 7.97 -15.14
N LEU A 180 -18.73 7.18 -15.93
CA LEU A 180 -17.31 6.91 -15.65
C LEU A 180 -16.43 8.15 -15.80
N GLY A 181 -16.75 9.09 -16.69
CA GLY A 181 -16.00 10.32 -16.87
C GLY A 181 -16.05 11.21 -15.62
N ASP A 182 -17.26 11.40 -15.09
CA ASP A 182 -17.48 12.10 -13.82
C ASP A 182 -16.79 11.39 -12.64
N ALA A 183 -16.85 10.06 -12.60
CA ALA A 183 -16.17 9.28 -11.58
C ALA A 183 -14.65 9.41 -11.65
N ILE A 184 -14.05 9.44 -12.86
CA ILE A 184 -12.62 9.71 -13.06
C ILE A 184 -12.27 11.11 -12.56
N GLY A 185 -13.06 12.11 -12.95
CA GLY A 185 -12.86 13.51 -12.56
C GLY A 185 -12.89 13.73 -11.04
N LYS A 186 -13.71 12.96 -10.31
CA LYS A 186 -13.84 13.04 -8.84
C LYS A 186 -12.94 12.06 -8.08
N GLY A 187 -12.57 10.94 -8.71
CA GLY A 187 -12.01 9.77 -8.06
C GLY A 187 -10.58 9.39 -8.49
N ALA A 188 -10.02 10.02 -9.52
CA ALA A 188 -8.65 9.79 -9.95
C ALA A 188 -7.90 11.08 -10.23
N THR A 189 -8.45 11.96 -11.07
CA THR A 189 -7.78 13.19 -11.54
C THR A 189 -7.19 14.05 -10.42
N PRO A 190 -7.91 14.33 -9.31
CA PRO A 190 -7.39 15.20 -8.25
C PRO A 190 -6.21 14.59 -7.48
N PHE A 191 -6.03 13.28 -7.57
CA PHE A 191 -5.05 12.52 -6.78
C PHE A 191 -3.73 12.32 -7.53
N LEU A 192 -3.71 12.51 -8.86
CA LEU A 192 -2.54 12.27 -9.71
C LEU A 192 -1.30 13.06 -9.30
N ILE A 193 -1.47 14.33 -8.88
CA ILE A 193 -0.34 15.16 -8.40
C ILE A 193 0.23 14.58 -7.11
N GLY A 194 -0.64 14.23 -6.16
CA GLY A 194 -0.24 13.61 -4.90
C GLY A 194 0.47 12.28 -5.14
N ASP A 195 0.00 11.48 -6.09
CA ASP A 195 0.61 10.21 -6.46
C ASP A 195 1.96 10.39 -7.14
N ALA A 196 2.13 11.38 -8.01
CA ALA A 196 3.43 11.70 -8.59
C ALA A 196 4.47 12.02 -7.51
N ILE A 197 4.09 12.81 -6.50
CA ILE A 197 4.95 13.12 -5.35
C ILE A 197 5.29 11.84 -4.57
N LYS A 198 4.29 11.03 -4.22
CA LYS A 198 4.47 9.76 -3.51
C LYS A 198 5.38 8.79 -4.26
N ILE A 199 5.22 8.68 -5.57
CA ILE A 199 6.05 7.86 -6.46
C ILE A 199 7.48 8.37 -6.45
N ALA A 200 7.70 9.68 -6.56
CA ALA A 200 9.04 10.27 -6.51
C ALA A 200 9.73 9.99 -5.16
N LEU A 201 8.99 10.11 -4.04
CA LEU A 201 9.49 9.76 -2.72
C LEU A 201 9.87 8.27 -2.62
N ALA A 202 9.00 7.36 -3.05
CA ALA A 202 9.30 5.93 -3.08
C ALA A 202 10.53 5.62 -3.93
N ALA A 203 10.63 6.23 -5.12
CA ALA A 203 11.74 6.03 -6.05
C ALA A 203 13.08 6.59 -5.54
N GLY A 204 13.05 7.55 -4.61
CA GLY A 204 14.22 7.98 -3.85
C GLY A 204 14.55 7.02 -2.70
N ILE A 205 13.56 6.61 -1.91
CA ILE A 205 13.75 5.82 -0.68
C ILE A 205 14.23 4.40 -0.98
N PHE A 206 13.53 3.64 -1.82
CA PHE A 206 13.79 2.21 -1.98
C PHE A 206 15.17 1.89 -2.58
N PRO A 207 15.57 2.50 -3.73
CA PRO A 207 16.90 2.23 -4.29
C PRO A 207 18.02 2.67 -3.36
N SER A 208 17.84 3.78 -2.63
CA SER A 208 18.83 4.27 -1.65
C SER A 208 18.96 3.35 -0.45
N ALA A 209 17.85 2.81 0.07
CA ALA A 209 17.86 1.84 1.14
C ALA A 209 18.57 0.54 0.71
N TRP A 210 18.30 0.05 -0.50
CA TRP A 210 19.00 -1.11 -1.06
C TRP A 210 20.48 -0.86 -1.30
N TRP A 211 20.85 0.34 -1.75
CA TRP A 211 22.26 0.74 -1.87
C TRP A 211 22.96 0.66 -0.51
N TYR A 212 22.34 1.18 0.55
CA TYR A 212 22.91 1.10 1.91
C TYR A 212 23.06 -0.34 2.40
N VAL A 213 22.03 -1.19 2.19
CA VAL A 213 22.09 -2.62 2.55
C VAL A 213 23.22 -3.34 1.81
N ASN A 214 23.42 -3.03 0.53
CA ASN A 214 24.45 -3.69 -0.29
C ASN A 214 25.86 -3.19 0.03
N ASN A 215 26.03 -1.88 0.21
CA ASN A 215 27.34 -1.25 0.42
C ASN A 215 27.77 -1.23 1.90
N GLY A 216 26.82 -1.27 2.84
CA GLY A 216 27.10 -1.36 4.27
C GLY A 216 27.73 -2.69 4.70
N ARG A 217 27.62 -3.75 3.87
CA ARG A 217 28.26 -5.05 4.09
C ARG A 217 29.78 -5.03 3.82
N SER A 218 30.31 -4.02 3.14
CA SER A 218 31.74 -3.90 2.83
C SER A 218 32.59 -3.28 3.95
N ALA A 219 31.97 -2.87 5.07
CA ALA A 219 32.64 -2.24 6.21
C ALA A 219 32.63 -3.09 7.50
N GLY A 220 32.47 -4.42 7.38
CA GLY A 220 32.71 -5.34 8.51
C GLY A 220 34.21 -5.40 8.85
N PRO A 221 34.59 -5.47 10.14
CA PRO A 221 35.99 -5.37 10.56
C PRO A 221 36.81 -6.50 9.93
N ARG A 222 37.86 -6.12 9.20
CA ARG A 222 38.93 -7.01 8.76
C ARG A 222 39.85 -7.35 9.92
#